data_AF-D1C6N9-F1
#
_entry.id   AF-D1C6N9-F1
#
_cell.length_a   1.000
_cell.length_b   1.000
_cell.length_c   1.000
_cell.angle_alpha   90.00
_cell.angle_beta   90.00
_cell.angle_gamma   90.00
#
_symmetry.space_group_name_H-M   'P 1'
#
loop_
_entity.id
_entity.type
_entity.pdbx_description
1 polymer ?
#
loop_
_entity_poly.entity_id
_entity_poly.type
_entity_poly.pdbx_seq_one_letter_code
_entity_poly.pdbx_strand_id
1 'polypeptide(L)'
;MGNSATSLAENTDIRKLYQAEARLRSDDQLWGDIDLIAWLLRDGDELDDEQRELLVIEREVYQWELYRRWDRGLTYPACDFGFARSEIERIRTALPIEAVIGLDVELKPRGKSLRGRCPFHSPSKSGMSLAVRPGHDGKWYCFGCGVGGDVLTWIMAFNHCEFTEALRRLAVMAGEPIPMRRRPQPPSNGPVREVVLR
;
A
#
# COMPACT_ATOMS: atom_id res chain seq x y z
N MET A 1 3.70 -10.94 44.68
CA MET A 1 2.29 -10.97 44.21
C MET A 1 2.02 -9.58 43.64
N GLY A 2 1.84 -9.29 42.36
CA GLY A 2 1.74 -10.03 41.11
C GLY A 2 1.29 -8.97 40.11
N ASN A 3 2.13 -8.65 39.13
CA ASN A 3 1.81 -7.71 38.05
C ASN A 3 0.83 -8.36 37.07
N SER A 4 -0.15 -7.62 36.56
CA SER A 4 -0.84 -7.99 35.32
C SER A 4 -1.41 -6.76 34.62
N ALA A 5 -0.64 -6.30 33.65
CA ALA A 5 -1.06 -5.44 32.56
C ALA A 5 -2.07 -6.18 31.66
N THR A 6 -3.15 -5.50 31.24
CA THR A 6 -4.06 -5.98 30.19
C THR A 6 -4.83 -4.76 29.67
N SER A 7 -4.98 -4.46 28.39
CA SER A 7 -4.30 -4.84 27.15
C SER A 7 -4.74 -3.80 26.12
N LEU A 8 -3.81 -3.34 25.31
CA LEU A 8 -3.98 -2.31 24.29
C LEU A 8 -4.64 -2.89 23.02
N ALA A 9 -5.89 -3.33 23.09
CA ALA A 9 -6.67 -3.71 21.91
C ALA A 9 -8.11 -3.97 22.35
N GLU A 10 -9.08 -3.25 21.78
CA GLU A 10 -10.42 -3.74 21.39
C GLU A 10 -11.46 -2.62 21.41
N ASN A 11 -11.62 -1.94 20.27
CA ASN A 11 -12.87 -2.04 19.52
C ASN A 11 -12.80 -1.23 18.22
N THR A 12 -12.30 -1.92 17.20
CA THR A 12 -12.66 -1.77 15.79
C THR A 12 -12.39 -0.45 15.05
N ASP A 13 -11.20 -0.25 14.49
CA ASP A 13 -9.97 -0.97 14.81
C ASP A 13 -8.78 -0.34 14.12
N ILE A 14 -7.73 -0.08 14.89
CA ILE A 14 -6.38 -0.12 14.35
C ILE A 14 -6.16 -1.45 13.61
N ARG A 15 -6.78 -2.59 14.02
CA ARG A 15 -6.82 -3.84 13.22
C ARG A 15 -7.38 -3.71 11.79
N LYS A 16 -8.18 -2.71 11.41
CA LYS A 16 -8.69 -2.56 10.01
C LYS A 16 -7.70 -1.82 9.11
N LEU A 17 -6.99 -0.84 9.66
CA LEU A 17 -5.81 -0.24 9.04
C LEU A 17 -4.64 -1.22 9.05
N TYR A 18 -4.43 -1.95 10.14
CA TYR A 18 -3.58 -3.13 10.18
C TYR A 18 -4.09 -4.25 9.28
N GLN A 19 -5.36 -4.34 8.88
CA GLN A 19 -5.82 -5.34 7.91
C GLN A 19 -5.61 -4.86 6.48
N ALA A 20 -5.63 -3.55 6.21
CA ALA A 20 -5.25 -2.98 4.92
C ALA A 20 -3.73 -2.95 4.75
N GLU A 21 -2.99 -2.62 5.82
CA GLU A 21 -1.53 -2.70 5.95
C GLU A 21 -1.06 -4.15 6.11
N ALA A 22 -1.83 -5.05 6.74
CA ALA A 22 -1.57 -6.50 6.70
C ALA A 22 -1.99 -7.13 5.38
N ARG A 23 -2.97 -6.58 4.65
CA ARG A 23 -3.26 -6.99 3.26
C ARG A 23 -2.17 -6.50 2.31
N LEU A 24 -1.67 -5.27 2.51
CA LEU A 24 -0.49 -4.77 1.81
C LEU A 24 0.80 -5.51 2.22
N ARG A 25 0.96 -5.93 3.50
CA ARG A 25 2.04 -6.83 3.94
C ARG A 25 1.85 -8.26 3.40
N SER A 26 0.62 -8.75 3.27
CA SER A 26 0.34 -10.11 2.78
C SER A 26 0.43 -10.21 1.26
N ASP A 27 0.27 -9.08 0.56
CA ASP A 27 0.28 -9.02 -0.91
C ASP A 27 1.57 -8.41 -1.47
N ASP A 28 2.50 -7.94 -0.62
CA ASP A 28 3.85 -7.52 -1.01
C ASP A 28 4.84 -8.62 -0.66
N GLN A 29 5.37 -9.27 -1.69
CA GLN A 29 6.37 -10.33 -1.57
C GLN A 29 7.55 -9.89 -0.68
N LEU A 30 7.95 -8.61 -0.71
CA LEU A 30 9.05 -8.10 0.11
C LEU A 30 8.72 -8.12 1.61
N TRP A 31 7.49 -7.79 2.00
CA TRP A 31 7.08 -7.88 3.40
C TRP A 31 6.98 -9.33 3.87
N GLY A 32 6.47 -10.21 3.01
CA GLY A 32 6.46 -11.66 3.25
C GLY A 32 7.86 -12.22 3.45
N ASP A 33 8.80 -11.84 2.58
CA ASP A 33 10.19 -12.28 2.65
C ASP A 33 10.90 -11.71 3.90
N ILE A 34 10.67 -10.43 4.24
CA ILE A 34 11.20 -9.82 5.47
C ILE A 34 10.69 -10.54 6.72
N ASP A 35 9.39 -10.85 6.78
CA ASP A 35 8.77 -11.52 7.92
C ASP A 35 9.25 -12.99 8.02
N LEU A 36 9.43 -13.69 6.89
CA LEU A 36 10.01 -15.03 6.82
C LEU A 36 11.47 -15.04 7.32
N ILE A 37 12.29 -14.11 6.83
CA ILE A 37 13.69 -14.00 7.27
C ILE A 37 13.77 -13.65 8.75
N ALA A 38 12.91 -12.74 9.23
CA ALA A 38 12.87 -12.39 10.65
C ALA A 38 12.45 -13.57 11.55
N TRP A 39 11.61 -14.47 11.04
CA TRP A 39 11.28 -15.73 11.71
C TRP A 39 12.47 -16.70 11.69
N LEU A 40 13.08 -16.95 10.53
CA LEU A 40 14.26 -17.83 10.39
C LEU A 40 15.41 -17.41 11.32
N LEU A 41 15.72 -16.12 11.39
CA LEU A 41 16.78 -15.62 12.28
C LEU A 41 16.48 -15.84 13.77
N ARG A 42 15.20 -15.90 14.16
CA ARG A 42 14.75 -16.05 15.55
C ARG A 42 14.60 -17.51 15.95
N ASP A 43 13.89 -18.28 15.13
CA ASP A 43 13.34 -19.60 15.45
C ASP A 43 13.86 -20.69 14.51
N GLY A 44 14.70 -20.35 13.52
CA GLY A 44 15.31 -21.30 12.60
C GLY A 44 16.39 -22.13 13.29
N ASP A 45 16.06 -23.39 13.58
CA ASP A 45 17.03 -24.39 14.03
C ASP A 45 18.02 -24.73 12.90
N GLU A 46 19.25 -25.09 13.26
CA GLU A 46 20.32 -25.54 12.34
C GLU A 46 20.93 -24.47 11.40
N LEU A 47 20.70 -23.17 11.63
CA LEU A 47 21.40 -22.12 10.88
C LEU A 47 22.82 -21.88 11.42
N ASP A 48 23.83 -22.04 10.57
CA ASP A 48 25.20 -21.66 10.87
C ASP A 48 25.41 -20.12 10.83
N ASP A 49 26.59 -19.67 11.28
CA ASP A 49 26.90 -18.24 11.40
C ASP A 49 26.88 -17.53 10.03
N GLU A 50 27.32 -18.21 8.96
CA GLU A 50 27.35 -17.67 7.60
C GLU A 50 25.92 -17.51 7.05
N GLN A 51 25.07 -18.51 7.24
CA GLN A 51 23.66 -18.47 6.86
C GLN A 51 22.89 -17.37 7.60
N ARG A 52 23.19 -17.16 8.89
CA ARG A 52 22.61 -16.06 9.67
C ARG A 52 23.04 -14.70 9.15
N GLU A 53 24.32 -14.53 8.80
CA GLU A 53 24.84 -13.28 8.22
C GLU A 53 24.17 -12.97 6.87
N LEU A 54 24.04 -13.97 5.99
CA LEU A 54 23.37 -13.81 4.70
C LEU A 54 21.90 -13.40 4.84
N LEU A 55 21.16 -14.03 5.76
CA LEU A 55 19.77 -13.69 6.04
C LEU A 55 19.62 -12.25 6.57
N VAL A 56 20.54 -11.77 7.42
CA VAL A 56 20.54 -10.38 7.87
C VAL A 56 20.70 -9.42 6.69
N ILE A 57 21.66 -9.68 5.81
CA ILE A 57 21.91 -8.87 4.61
C ILE A 57 20.69 -8.87 3.70
N GLU A 58 20.10 -10.03 3.43
CA GLU A 58 18.93 -10.17 2.57
C GLU A 58 17.72 -9.37 3.11
N ARG A 59 17.48 -9.46 4.42
CA ARG A 59 16.45 -8.66 5.10
C ARG A 59 16.70 -7.16 4.96
N GLU A 60 17.94 -6.70 5.13
CA GLU A 60 18.29 -5.30 4.95
C GLU A 60 18.05 -4.84 3.50
N VAL A 61 18.40 -5.65 2.50
CA VAL A 61 18.15 -5.36 1.08
C VAL A 61 16.65 -5.17 0.81
N TYR A 62 15.80 -6.05 1.33
CA TYR A 62 14.35 -5.93 1.15
C TYR A 62 13.78 -4.70 1.89
N GLN A 63 14.27 -4.40 3.10
CA GLN A 63 13.91 -3.18 3.82
C GLN A 63 14.31 -1.91 3.07
N TRP A 64 15.51 -1.88 2.48
CA TRP A 64 16.00 -0.77 1.67
C TRP A 64 15.21 -0.59 0.37
N GLU A 65 14.75 -1.67 -0.24
CA GLU A 65 13.87 -1.61 -1.40
C GLU A 65 12.51 -1.03 -1.04
N LEU A 66 11.90 -1.44 0.07
CA LEU A 66 10.67 -0.83 0.60
C LEU A 66 10.85 0.67 0.89
N TYR A 67 11.97 1.05 1.53
CA TYR A 67 12.27 2.45 1.80
C TYR A 67 12.42 3.26 0.51
N ARG A 68 13.16 2.74 -0.48
CA ARG A 68 13.28 3.38 -1.80
C ARG A 68 11.94 3.52 -2.52
N ARG A 69 11.05 2.54 -2.38
CA ARG A 69 9.68 2.60 -2.93
C ARG A 69 8.89 3.72 -2.25
N TRP A 70 8.91 3.77 -0.92
CA TRP A 70 8.23 4.79 -0.13
C TRP A 70 8.68 6.20 -0.48
N ASP A 71 10.00 6.45 -0.50
CA ASP A 71 10.59 7.75 -0.81
C ASP A 71 10.16 8.28 -2.19
N ARG A 72 9.95 7.35 -3.14
CA ARG A 72 9.51 7.66 -4.51
C ARG A 72 7.99 7.69 -4.67
N GLY A 73 7.22 7.61 -3.57
CA GLY A 73 5.77 7.59 -3.61
C GLY A 73 5.17 6.32 -4.22
N LEU A 74 5.96 5.26 -4.37
CA LEU A 74 5.52 3.96 -4.84
C LEU A 74 4.83 3.25 -3.66
N THR A 75 3.57 3.62 -3.43
CA THR A 75 2.71 3.04 -2.37
C THR A 75 2.12 1.70 -2.76
N TYR A 76 2.53 1.15 -3.91
CA TYR A 76 2.06 -0.11 -4.47
C TYR A 76 3.25 -0.93 -5.00
N PRO A 77 3.19 -2.26 -4.94
CA PRO A 77 4.16 -3.11 -5.59
C PRO A 77 4.03 -2.92 -7.11
N ALA A 78 4.88 -2.05 -7.66
CA ALA A 78 4.86 -1.61 -9.06
C ALA A 78 5.21 -2.73 -10.06
N CYS A 79 5.41 -3.98 -9.59
CA CYS A 79 5.89 -5.10 -10.39
C CYS A 79 4.99 -6.34 -10.38
N ASP A 80 4.07 -6.50 -9.43
CA ASP A 80 3.36 -7.79 -9.26
C ASP A 80 2.02 -7.87 -10.00
N PHE A 81 1.47 -6.73 -10.44
CA PHE A 81 0.17 -6.67 -11.12
C PHE A 81 0.26 -6.58 -12.65
N GLY A 82 1.46 -6.68 -13.24
CA GLY A 82 1.64 -6.69 -14.68
C GLY A 82 1.51 -5.32 -15.36
N PHE A 83 1.77 -4.22 -14.64
CA PHE A 83 1.81 -2.87 -15.21
C PHE A 83 3.23 -2.31 -15.17
N ALA A 84 3.64 -1.60 -16.23
CA ALA A 84 4.88 -0.85 -16.21
C ALA A 84 4.74 0.38 -15.32
N ARG A 85 5.84 0.79 -14.69
CA ARG A 85 5.87 1.99 -13.82
C ARG A 85 5.34 3.24 -14.52
N SER A 86 5.71 3.45 -15.78
CA SER A 86 5.23 4.59 -16.57
C SER A 86 3.73 4.54 -16.85
N GLU A 87 3.13 3.35 -16.94
CA GLU A 87 1.68 3.18 -17.11
C GLU A 87 0.95 3.59 -15.83
N ILE A 88 1.44 3.14 -14.67
CA ILE A 88 0.87 3.50 -13.36
C ILE A 88 0.96 5.01 -13.14
N GLU A 89 2.14 5.59 -13.35
CA GLU A 89 2.36 7.02 -13.13
C GLU A 89 1.49 7.88 -14.03
N ARG A 90 1.38 7.54 -15.32
CA ARG A 90 0.49 8.24 -16.26
C ARG A 90 -0.96 8.21 -15.77
N ILE A 91 -1.48 7.05 -15.38
CA ILE A 91 -2.88 6.94 -14.91
C ILE A 91 -3.08 7.68 -13.59
N ARG A 92 -2.12 7.56 -12.66
CA ARG A 92 -2.14 8.21 -11.34
C ARG A 92 -2.22 9.73 -11.44
N THR A 93 -1.57 10.34 -12.43
CA THR A 93 -1.54 11.80 -12.62
C THR A 93 -2.52 12.30 -13.69
N ALA A 94 -3.30 11.42 -14.32
CA ALA A 94 -4.20 11.78 -15.41
C ALA A 94 -5.38 12.67 -14.99
N LEU A 95 -5.82 12.57 -13.73
CA LEU A 95 -6.89 13.40 -13.18
C LEU A 95 -6.46 14.10 -11.90
N PRO A 96 -6.86 15.37 -11.70
CA PRO A 96 -6.60 16.07 -10.45
C PRO A 96 -7.35 15.42 -9.30
N ILE A 97 -6.66 15.20 -8.18
CA ILE A 97 -7.18 14.45 -7.04
C ILE A 97 -8.46 15.06 -6.45
N GLU A 98 -8.56 16.39 -6.43
CA GLU A 98 -9.73 17.10 -5.94
C GLU A 98 -10.97 16.89 -6.81
N ALA A 99 -10.79 16.65 -8.12
CA ALA A 99 -11.92 16.33 -8.99
C ALA A 99 -12.43 14.93 -8.70
N VAL A 100 -11.53 13.96 -8.49
CA VAL A 100 -11.90 12.58 -8.17
C VAL A 100 -12.59 12.50 -6.80
N ILE A 101 -11.97 13.07 -5.76
CA ILE A 101 -12.54 13.09 -4.40
C ILE A 101 -13.85 13.90 -4.36
N GLY A 102 -13.94 14.96 -5.17
CA GLY A 102 -15.12 15.82 -5.25
C GLY A 102 -16.38 15.12 -5.77
N LEU A 103 -16.24 13.97 -6.44
CA LEU A 103 -17.38 13.15 -6.85
C LEU A 103 -18.04 12.45 -5.65
N ASP A 104 -17.25 12.14 -4.63
CA ASP A 104 -17.67 11.35 -3.48
C ASP A 104 -18.01 12.22 -2.26
N VAL A 105 -17.32 13.35 -2.12
CA VAL A 105 -17.38 14.21 -0.93
C VAL A 105 -17.41 15.69 -1.32
N GLU A 106 -18.28 16.47 -0.67
CA GLU A 106 -18.29 17.92 -0.81
C GLU A 106 -16.99 18.53 -0.23
N LEU A 107 -16.22 19.18 -1.10
CA LEU A 107 -14.96 19.85 -0.76
C LEU A 107 -15.13 21.37 -0.72
N LYS A 108 -14.61 22.00 0.34
CA LYS A 108 -14.61 23.46 0.54
C LYS A 108 -13.18 24.00 0.60
N PRO A 109 -12.88 25.12 -0.07
CA PRO A 109 -11.53 25.69 -0.06
C PRO A 109 -11.15 26.19 1.34
N ARG A 110 -9.90 25.94 1.75
CA ARG A 110 -9.30 26.46 2.99
C ARG A 110 -7.81 26.72 2.77
N GLY A 111 -7.47 27.94 2.38
CA GLY A 111 -6.10 28.31 2.05
C GLY A 111 -5.63 27.57 0.79
N LYS A 112 -4.50 26.86 0.87
CA LYS A 112 -3.89 26.11 -0.25
C LYS A 112 -4.43 24.67 -0.41
N SER A 113 -5.45 24.30 0.35
CA SER A 113 -6.01 22.94 0.37
C SER A 113 -7.52 23.01 0.40
N LEU A 114 -8.19 21.92 0.01
CA LEU A 114 -9.61 21.74 0.21
C LEU A 114 -9.86 20.92 1.47
N ARG A 115 -11.03 21.12 2.08
CA ARG A 115 -11.46 20.38 3.27
C ARG A 115 -12.81 19.75 3.02
N GLY A 116 -13.04 18.57 3.57
CA GLY A 116 -14.31 17.86 3.47
C GLY A 116 -14.62 17.06 4.72
N ARG A 117 -15.80 16.43 4.73
CA ARG A 117 -16.13 15.41 5.72
C ARG A 117 -15.44 14.11 5.31
N CYS A 118 -14.80 13.43 6.25
CA CYS A 118 -14.20 12.14 5.95
C CYS A 118 -15.28 11.04 5.91
N PRO A 119 -15.34 10.21 4.86
CA PRO A 119 -16.29 9.10 4.78
C PRO A 119 -15.84 7.87 5.60
N PHE A 120 -14.59 7.84 6.06
CA PHE A 120 -13.97 6.65 6.68
C PHE A 120 -14.10 6.58 8.21
N HIS A 121 -14.67 7.59 8.86
CA HIS A 121 -14.93 7.57 10.30
C HIS A 121 -16.13 8.44 10.67
N SER A 122 -16.69 8.20 11.86
CA SER A 122 -17.80 8.98 12.40
C SER A 122 -17.40 10.45 12.64
N PRO A 123 -18.30 11.42 12.44
CA PRO A 123 -17.96 12.85 12.49
C PRO A 123 -17.38 13.27 13.85
N SER A 124 -16.24 13.98 13.83
CA SER A 124 -15.73 14.69 15.00
C SER A 124 -16.44 16.04 15.17
N LYS A 125 -16.26 16.72 16.32
CA LYS A 125 -16.89 18.02 16.63
C LYS A 125 -16.72 19.10 15.54
N SER A 126 -15.67 19.06 14.71
CA SER A 126 -15.45 20.04 13.64
C SER A 126 -16.01 19.63 12.27
N GLY A 127 -16.41 18.36 12.09
CA GLY A 127 -16.96 17.78 10.86
C GLY A 127 -16.01 17.71 9.66
N MET A 128 -15.01 18.58 9.57
CA MET A 128 -14.17 18.80 8.37
C MET A 128 -12.74 18.26 8.58
N SER A 129 -12.62 16.95 8.74
CA SER A 129 -11.35 16.27 9.04
C SER A 129 -10.53 15.90 7.79
N LEU A 130 -11.17 15.75 6.62
CA LEU A 130 -10.49 15.49 5.36
C LEU A 130 -9.80 16.76 4.86
N ALA A 131 -8.56 16.63 4.40
CA ALA A 131 -7.82 17.66 3.68
C ALA A 131 -7.28 17.10 2.36
N VAL A 132 -7.46 17.86 1.29
CA VAL A 132 -6.99 17.53 -0.06
C VAL A 132 -6.05 18.64 -0.51
N ARG A 133 -4.83 18.29 -0.91
CA ARG A 133 -3.85 19.19 -1.49
C ARG A 133 -3.79 18.93 -3.00
N PRO A 134 -4.32 19.86 -3.82
CA PRO A 134 -4.17 19.82 -5.27
C PRO A 134 -2.72 19.91 -5.73
N GLY A 135 -2.45 19.47 -6.94
CA GLY A 135 -1.14 19.54 -7.59
C GLY A 135 -0.82 18.28 -8.40
N HIS A 136 0.32 18.30 -9.09
CA HIS A 136 0.81 17.15 -9.89
C HIS A 136 0.86 15.86 -9.06
N ASP A 137 1.42 15.93 -7.84
CA ASP A 137 1.44 14.83 -6.89
C ASP A 137 0.34 14.97 -5.84
N GLY A 138 -0.87 15.31 -6.28
CA GLY A 138 -2.02 15.56 -5.42
C GLY A 138 -2.15 14.52 -4.31
N LYS A 139 -2.33 14.99 -3.07
CA LYS A 139 -2.44 14.14 -1.88
C LYS A 139 -3.68 14.46 -1.08
N TRP A 140 -4.19 13.49 -0.35
CA TRP A 140 -5.22 13.67 0.65
C TRP A 140 -4.80 13.09 1.99
N TYR A 141 -5.34 13.64 3.06
CA TYR A 141 -5.12 13.14 4.41
C TYR A 141 -6.29 13.51 5.30
N CYS A 142 -6.72 12.58 6.13
CA CYS A 142 -7.72 12.81 7.15
C CYS A 142 -7.05 12.95 8.52
N PHE A 143 -7.13 14.15 9.10
CA PHE A 143 -6.60 14.43 10.44
C PHE A 143 -7.38 13.78 11.59
N GLY A 144 -8.53 13.15 11.29
CA GLY A 144 -9.35 12.46 12.30
C GLY A 144 -9.03 10.98 12.47
N CYS A 145 -8.77 10.27 11.36
CA CYS A 145 -8.54 8.82 11.38
C CYS A 145 -7.16 8.42 10.84
N GLY A 146 -6.30 9.38 10.46
CA GLY A 146 -4.92 9.13 10.06
C GLY A 146 -4.73 8.55 8.65
N VAL A 147 -5.82 8.25 7.95
CA VAL A 147 -5.78 7.70 6.59
C VAL A 147 -5.50 8.80 5.56
N GLY A 148 -4.75 8.47 4.52
CA GLY A 148 -4.37 9.38 3.46
C GLY A 148 -3.60 8.70 2.35
N GLY A 149 -3.19 9.49 1.35
CA GLY A 149 -2.38 9.03 0.23
C GLY A 149 -2.67 9.83 -1.03
N ASP A 150 -2.75 9.14 -2.16
CA ASP A 150 -3.03 9.72 -3.47
C ASP A 150 -4.42 9.33 -3.99
N VAL A 151 -4.68 9.64 -5.27
CA VAL A 151 -5.96 9.35 -5.92
C VAL A 151 -6.28 7.85 -5.97
N LEU A 152 -5.28 6.99 -6.10
CA LEU A 152 -5.48 5.54 -6.11
C LEU A 152 -5.81 5.04 -4.70
N THR A 153 -5.16 5.57 -3.66
CA THR A 153 -5.47 5.14 -2.28
C THR A 153 -6.88 5.56 -1.90
N TRP A 154 -7.34 6.71 -2.42
CA TRP A 154 -8.73 7.14 -2.26
C TRP A 154 -9.71 6.16 -2.89
N ILE A 155 -9.54 5.83 -4.18
CA ILE A 155 -10.43 4.91 -4.91
C ILE A 155 -10.45 3.54 -4.23
N MET A 156 -9.29 3.01 -3.84
CA MET A 156 -9.20 1.74 -3.11
C MET A 156 -9.97 1.77 -1.79
N ALA A 157 -9.75 2.82 -0.99
CA ALA A 157 -10.39 2.94 0.32
C ALA A 157 -11.91 3.17 0.21
N PHE A 158 -12.34 4.02 -0.74
CA PHE A 158 -13.73 4.40 -0.92
C PHE A 158 -14.55 3.31 -1.60
N ASN A 159 -13.99 2.62 -2.61
CA ASN A 159 -14.67 1.54 -3.32
C ASN A 159 -14.40 0.15 -2.73
N HIS A 160 -13.61 0.05 -1.66
CA HIS A 160 -13.19 -1.22 -1.06
C HIS A 160 -12.60 -2.21 -2.08
N CYS A 161 -11.76 -1.70 -2.98
CA CYS A 161 -11.18 -2.48 -4.07
C CYS A 161 -9.65 -2.56 -3.99
N GLU A 162 -9.09 -3.57 -4.63
CA GLU A 162 -7.65 -3.74 -4.75
C GLU A 162 -7.03 -2.76 -5.76
N PHE A 163 -5.70 -2.65 -5.73
CA PHE A 163 -4.94 -1.73 -6.58
C PHE A 163 -5.25 -1.85 -8.06
N THR A 164 -5.24 -3.08 -8.61
CA THR A 164 -5.49 -3.31 -10.04
C THR A 164 -6.85 -2.79 -10.47
N GLU A 165 -7.86 -2.98 -9.63
CA GLU A 165 -9.21 -2.50 -9.88
C GLU A 165 -9.30 -0.98 -9.76
N ALA A 166 -8.66 -0.39 -8.75
CA ALA A 166 -8.58 1.07 -8.60
C ALA A 166 -7.87 1.74 -9.79
N LEU A 167 -6.78 1.15 -10.27
CA LEU A 167 -6.03 1.62 -11.44
C LEU A 167 -6.89 1.56 -12.70
N ARG A 168 -7.64 0.47 -12.92
CA ARG A 168 -8.58 0.35 -14.04
C ARG A 168 -9.69 1.39 -13.96
N ARG A 169 -10.28 1.60 -12.78
CA ARG A 169 -11.32 2.61 -12.57
C ARG A 169 -10.81 4.00 -12.90
N LEU A 170 -9.65 4.37 -12.37
CA LEU A 170 -9.05 5.66 -12.65
C LEU A 170 -8.71 5.82 -14.14
N ALA A 171 -8.19 4.78 -14.79
CA ALA A 171 -7.90 4.79 -16.22
C ALA A 171 -9.18 5.03 -17.05
N VAL A 172 -10.28 4.35 -16.72
CA VAL A 172 -11.58 4.54 -17.38
C VAL A 172 -12.10 5.97 -17.15
N MET A 173 -12.02 6.49 -15.93
CA MET A 173 -12.41 7.87 -15.63
C MET A 173 -11.58 8.90 -16.41
N ALA A 174 -10.29 8.62 -16.59
CA ALA A 174 -9.36 9.48 -17.31
C ALA A 174 -9.41 9.32 -18.83
N GLY A 175 -10.10 8.30 -19.35
CA GLY A 175 -10.03 7.92 -20.78
C GLY A 175 -8.66 7.38 -21.20
N GLU A 176 -7.86 6.92 -20.24
CA GLU A 176 -6.50 6.43 -20.48
C GLU A 176 -6.51 4.93 -20.81
N PRO A 177 -5.79 4.48 -21.85
CA PRO A 177 -5.69 3.06 -22.15
C PRO A 177 -4.93 2.33 -21.04
N ILE A 178 -5.46 1.20 -20.60
CA ILE A 178 -4.80 0.28 -19.68
C ILE A 178 -4.55 -1.06 -20.41
N PRO A 179 -3.30 -1.50 -20.56
CA PRO A 179 -3.03 -2.77 -21.21
C PRO A 179 -3.57 -3.92 -20.37
N MET A 180 -4.44 -4.73 -20.95
CA MET A 180 -4.86 -6.00 -20.35
C MET A 180 -3.70 -6.99 -20.42
N ARG A 181 -2.74 -6.89 -19.51
CA ARG A 181 -1.74 -7.96 -19.36
C ARG A 181 -2.38 -9.09 -18.55
N ARG A 182 -2.34 -10.31 -19.09
CA ARG A 182 -2.62 -11.50 -18.27
C ARG A 182 -1.62 -11.49 -17.11
N ARG A 183 -2.09 -11.79 -15.89
CA ARG A 183 -1.21 -12.09 -14.75
C ARG A 183 -0.05 -12.94 -15.28
N PRO A 184 1.22 -12.61 -15.01
CA PRO A 184 2.31 -13.55 -15.28
C PRO A 184 1.89 -14.86 -14.62
N GLN A 185 1.60 -15.88 -15.44
CA GLN A 185 1.30 -17.17 -14.85
C GLN A 185 2.59 -17.60 -14.15
N PRO A 186 2.53 -18.10 -12.91
CA PRO A 186 3.68 -18.81 -12.36
C PRO A 186 4.11 -19.84 -13.41
N PRO A 187 5.42 -20.06 -13.63
CA PRO A 187 5.89 -20.97 -14.66
C PRO A 187 5.13 -22.28 -14.52
N SER A 188 4.40 -22.66 -15.57
CA SER A 188 3.51 -23.81 -15.57
C SER A 188 4.34 -25.09 -15.41
N ASN A 189 4.59 -25.55 -14.17
CA ASN A 189 5.36 -26.76 -13.82
C ASN A 189 6.37 -27.18 -14.91
N GLY A 190 7.26 -26.26 -15.28
CA GLY A 190 8.38 -26.57 -16.16
C GLY A 190 9.35 -27.47 -15.38
N PRO A 191 10.06 -28.41 -16.03
CA PRO A 191 10.93 -29.33 -15.33
C PRO A 191 11.92 -28.56 -14.47
N VAL A 192 11.95 -28.86 -13.18
CA VAL A 192 12.92 -28.34 -12.21
C VAL A 192 14.29 -28.68 -12.78
N ARG A 193 15.03 -27.67 -13.25
CA ARG A 193 16.44 -27.85 -13.60
C ARG A 193 17.21 -27.88 -12.29
N GLU A 194 17.68 -29.07 -11.93
CA GLU A 194 18.60 -29.28 -10.82
C GLU A 194 19.84 -28.41 -11.04
N VAL A 195 20.02 -27.41 -10.19
CA VAL A 195 21.22 -26.57 -10.20
C VAL A 195 22.32 -27.40 -9.56
N VAL A 196 23.11 -28.09 -10.38
CA VAL A 196 24.35 -28.73 -9.92
C VAL A 196 25.33 -27.62 -9.58
N LEU A 197 25.45 -27.31 -8.29
CA LEU A 197 26.52 -26.47 -7.77
C LEU A 197 27.85 -27.21 -7.99
N ARG A 198 28.77 -26.59 -8.73
CA ARG A 198 30.14 -27.08 -8.96
C ARG A 198 31.10 -26.34 -8.05
#